data_AF-A0A7M5WJJ3-F1
#
_entry.id   AF-A0A7M5WJJ3-F1
#
_cell.length_a   1.000
_cell.length_b   1.000
_cell.length_c   1.000
_cell.angle_alpha   90.00
_cell.angle_beta   90.00
_cell.angle_gamma   90.00
#
_symmetry.space_group_name_H-M   'P 1'
#
loop_
_entity.id
_entity.type
_entity.pdbx_description
1 polymer ?
#
loop_
_entity_poly.entity_id
_entity_poly.type
_entity_poly.pdbx_seq_one_letter_code
_entity_poly.pdbx_strand_id
1 'polypeptide(L)'
;MVSLVVVLALLPTILAHSWMTCPPSINPATGRGGIQGAQCEGWGSTPVTEVEAGDRLKVGWVSNNHGGGYARISLVQWGQKGNAQAYKDNVMKFACYGHDERPGKYQYGDCKHPCNGRPGCEYQAKTGDVERYDTTIGIPTNLPEGDYSLQVSLLVGNAVQPYNSCGKLRIKGGNPSFRCKSSKVPVTNTCLRAGGPARSRVSDGTKRGDFCYGLDGSIGTVDDNMSDVPVNVECDPRVTCGQSVDRGLCEREFPNMARILTPRSNPRQPNCRPYNVLPVM
;
A
#
# COMPACT_ATOMS: atom_id res chain seq x y z
N MET A 1 23.39 -10.04 -51.86
CA MET A 1 23.68 -9.80 -50.44
C MET A 1 22.49 -9.10 -49.84
N VAL A 2 21.69 -9.80 -49.03
CA VAL A 2 20.50 -9.24 -48.36
C VAL A 2 20.93 -8.83 -46.95
N SER A 3 21.07 -7.54 -46.71
CA SER A 3 21.33 -7.00 -45.36
C SER A 3 20.07 -7.16 -44.51
N LEU A 4 20.13 -8.07 -43.55
CA LEU A 4 19.11 -8.25 -42.53
C LEU A 4 19.22 -7.08 -41.53
N VAL A 5 18.36 -6.08 -41.68
CA VAL A 5 18.19 -5.03 -40.66
C VAL A 5 17.43 -5.65 -39.50
N VAL A 6 18.17 -6.03 -38.45
CA VAL A 6 17.56 -6.39 -37.16
C VAL A 6 17.02 -5.12 -36.54
N VAL A 7 15.72 -4.88 -36.72
CA VAL A 7 14.99 -3.90 -35.92
C VAL A 7 14.93 -4.48 -34.51
N LEU A 8 15.87 -4.06 -33.64
CA LEU A 8 15.71 -4.21 -32.21
C LEU A 8 14.47 -3.40 -31.85
N ALA A 9 13.32 -4.08 -31.76
CA ALA A 9 12.15 -3.53 -31.12
C ALA A 9 12.55 -3.28 -29.67
N LEU A 10 12.89 -2.02 -29.37
CA LEU A 10 12.83 -1.48 -28.02
C LEU A 10 11.38 -1.59 -27.59
N LEU A 11 10.99 -2.78 -27.12
CA LEU A 11 9.82 -2.93 -26.30
C LEU A 11 9.98 -1.88 -25.19
N PRO A 12 9.03 -0.95 -25.01
CA PRO A 12 9.05 -0.13 -23.82
C PRO A 12 9.08 -1.12 -22.66
N THR A 13 10.18 -1.14 -21.92
CA THR A 13 10.23 -1.74 -20.61
C THR A 13 9.23 -0.93 -19.81
N ILE A 14 7.98 -1.39 -19.79
CA ILE A 14 6.99 -0.95 -18.82
C ILE A 14 7.60 -1.40 -17.50
N LEU A 15 8.46 -0.57 -16.93
CA LEU A 15 8.89 -0.70 -15.55
C LEU A 15 7.58 -0.80 -14.77
N ALA A 16 7.33 -1.97 -14.24
CA ALA A 16 6.15 -2.23 -13.47
C ALA A 16 6.37 -1.57 -12.10
N HIS A 17 5.77 -0.40 -11.91
CA HIS A 17 5.97 0.44 -10.73
C HIS A 17 4.82 0.23 -9.77
N SER A 18 5.03 -0.03 -8.49
CA SER A 18 3.93 -0.12 -7.50
C SER A 18 3.64 1.24 -6.84
N TRP A 19 2.41 1.45 -6.38
CA TRP A 19 1.97 2.69 -5.73
C TRP A 19 0.78 2.46 -4.80
N MET A 20 0.47 3.45 -3.95
CA MET A 20 -0.67 3.44 -3.04
C MET A 20 -1.99 3.63 -3.78
N THR A 21 -2.88 2.66 -3.66
CA THR A 21 -4.26 2.75 -4.16
C THR A 21 -5.27 2.99 -3.06
N CYS A 22 -4.90 2.63 -1.83
CA CYS A 22 -5.72 2.80 -0.66
C CYS A 22 -4.90 3.36 0.50
N PRO A 23 -5.23 4.54 1.08
CA PRO A 23 -6.09 5.57 0.49
C PRO A 23 -5.61 6.01 -0.91
N PRO A 24 -6.41 6.79 -1.66
CA PRO A 24 -5.98 7.31 -2.95
C PRO A 24 -4.64 8.07 -2.87
N SER A 25 -3.72 7.74 -3.77
CA SER A 25 -2.47 8.49 -3.92
C SER A 25 -2.72 9.95 -4.29
N ILE A 26 -1.80 10.82 -3.86
CA ILE A 26 -1.76 12.25 -4.18
C ILE A 26 -1.68 12.52 -5.69
N ASN A 27 -1.23 11.55 -6.49
CA ASN A 27 -1.24 11.61 -7.94
C ASN A 27 -2.38 10.72 -8.44
N PRO A 28 -3.51 11.29 -8.90
CA PRO A 28 -4.64 10.49 -9.36
C PRO A 28 -4.49 9.98 -10.80
N ALA A 29 -3.42 10.36 -11.52
CA ALA A 29 -3.30 10.10 -12.96
C ALA A 29 -3.38 8.60 -13.32
N THR A 30 -4.03 8.33 -14.45
CA THR A 30 -4.08 7.00 -15.07
C THR A 30 -2.72 6.68 -15.69
N GLY A 31 -2.09 5.57 -15.29
CA GLY A 31 -0.74 5.21 -15.75
C GLY A 31 0.39 5.68 -14.84
N ARG A 32 0.06 6.18 -13.64
CA ARG A 32 1.08 6.43 -12.62
C ARG A 32 1.81 5.16 -12.23
N GLY A 33 3.03 5.35 -11.79
CA GLY A 33 3.87 4.39 -11.10
C GLY A 33 4.48 5.10 -9.90
N GLY A 34 4.63 4.44 -8.75
CA GLY A 34 5.33 5.07 -7.62
C GLY A 34 6.69 5.60 -8.06
N ILE A 35 7.23 6.58 -7.33
CA ILE A 35 8.44 7.29 -7.75
C ILE A 35 9.68 6.72 -7.06
N GLN A 36 10.78 6.56 -7.81
CA GLN A 36 12.09 6.28 -7.23
C GLN A 36 12.84 7.59 -6.98
N GLY A 37 13.63 7.65 -5.92
CA GLY A 37 14.49 8.81 -5.59
C GLY A 37 13.78 9.97 -4.87
N ALA A 38 12.51 10.24 -5.16
CA ALA A 38 11.71 11.24 -4.44
C ALA A 38 10.83 10.60 -3.34
N GLN A 39 10.33 11.41 -2.40
CA GLN A 39 9.51 10.91 -1.27
C GLN A 39 8.04 10.68 -1.63
N CYS A 40 7.49 11.47 -2.54
CA CYS A 40 6.12 11.39 -2.99
C CYS A 40 6.05 11.69 -4.49
N GLU A 41 5.01 11.21 -5.18
CA GLU A 41 4.80 11.53 -6.59
C GLU A 41 4.62 13.04 -6.84
N GLY A 42 4.77 13.46 -8.09
CA GLY A 42 4.47 14.83 -8.51
C GLY A 42 3.01 15.23 -8.23
N TRP A 43 2.81 16.52 -7.94
CA TRP A 43 1.57 17.05 -7.38
C TRP A 43 0.56 17.43 -8.48
N GLY A 44 -0.67 16.93 -8.36
CA GLY A 44 -1.84 17.36 -9.14
C GLY A 44 -3.03 17.67 -8.21
N SER A 45 -4.27 17.51 -8.69
CA SER A 45 -5.45 17.54 -7.82
C SER A 45 -5.31 16.43 -6.77
N THR A 46 -5.01 16.80 -5.52
CA THR A 46 -4.65 15.86 -4.46
C THR A 46 -5.91 15.36 -3.76
N PRO A 47 -6.30 14.08 -3.90
CA PRO A 47 -7.42 13.53 -3.13
C PRO A 47 -7.11 13.58 -1.64
N VAL A 48 -8.10 13.90 -0.81
CA VAL A 48 -7.98 13.91 0.65
C VAL A 48 -8.86 12.79 1.21
N THR A 49 -8.31 11.96 2.08
CA THR A 49 -9.07 10.99 2.87
C THR A 49 -9.25 11.53 4.27
N GLU A 50 -10.49 11.74 4.68
CA GLU A 50 -10.80 12.16 6.06
C GLU A 50 -10.84 10.92 6.98
N VAL A 51 -10.22 11.04 8.15
CA VAL A 51 -10.16 10.00 9.19
C VAL A 51 -10.17 10.65 10.57
N GLU A 52 -10.61 9.91 11.57
CA GLU A 52 -10.53 10.29 12.98
C GLU A 52 -9.33 9.62 13.65
N ALA A 53 -8.79 10.28 14.67
CA ALA A 53 -7.75 9.69 15.49
C ALA A 53 -8.30 8.46 16.26
N GLY A 54 -7.59 7.33 16.20
CA GLY A 54 -8.08 6.04 16.69
C GLY A 54 -8.74 5.17 15.62
N ASP A 55 -9.06 5.72 14.45
CA ASP A 55 -9.61 4.92 13.34
C ASP A 55 -8.64 3.82 12.89
N ARG A 56 -9.22 2.74 12.37
CA ARG A 56 -8.48 1.68 11.68
C ARG A 56 -8.56 1.92 10.18
N LEU A 57 -7.43 2.11 9.52
CA LEU A 57 -7.35 2.44 8.11
C LEU A 57 -6.65 1.31 7.34
N LYS A 58 -7.25 0.86 6.23
CA LYS A 58 -6.62 -0.02 5.25
C LYS A 58 -5.65 0.79 4.39
N VAL A 59 -4.45 0.27 4.23
CA VAL A 59 -3.40 0.78 3.33
C VAL A 59 -3.11 -0.29 2.28
N GLY A 60 -3.27 0.02 1.00
CA GLY A 60 -3.18 -0.94 -0.10
C GLY A 60 -2.42 -0.41 -1.29
N TRP A 61 -1.82 -1.32 -2.03
CA TRP A 61 -1.00 -1.04 -3.21
C TRP A 61 -1.20 -2.10 -4.28
N VAL A 62 -0.90 -1.77 -5.53
CA VAL A 62 -1.01 -2.71 -6.65
C VAL A 62 0.16 -3.69 -6.66
N SER A 63 -0.06 -4.96 -7.00
CA SER A 63 1.02 -5.93 -7.19
C SER A 63 1.91 -5.58 -8.38
N ASN A 64 1.28 -5.18 -9.50
CA ASN A 64 1.90 -5.02 -10.81
C ASN A 64 2.78 -6.20 -11.23
N ASN A 65 2.28 -7.41 -11.00
CA ASN A 65 2.97 -8.64 -11.38
C ASN A 65 4.28 -8.85 -10.59
N HIS A 66 4.43 -8.20 -9.44
CA HIS A 66 5.51 -8.44 -8.50
C HIS A 66 4.98 -9.06 -7.21
N GLY A 67 5.84 -9.81 -6.54
CA GLY A 67 5.60 -10.28 -5.19
C GLY A 67 6.89 -10.53 -4.43
N GLY A 68 6.70 -10.72 -3.13
CA GLY A 68 7.77 -10.63 -2.15
C GLY A 68 8.32 -9.20 -2.02
N GLY A 69 8.97 -8.97 -0.89
CA GLY A 69 9.51 -7.67 -0.54
C GLY A 69 8.78 -7.02 0.64
N TYR A 70 8.98 -5.73 0.80
CA TYR A 70 8.66 -5.02 2.04
C TYR A 70 8.00 -3.67 1.74
N ALA A 71 7.04 -3.31 2.58
CA ALA A 71 6.43 -2.00 2.62
C ALA A 71 6.78 -1.32 3.95
N ARG A 72 7.40 -0.14 3.90
CA ARG A 72 7.50 0.76 5.06
C ARG A 72 6.38 1.78 4.99
N ILE A 73 5.64 1.90 6.08
CA ILE A 73 4.55 2.86 6.22
C ILE A 73 4.97 3.93 7.22
N SER A 74 4.94 5.18 6.78
CA SER A 74 5.33 6.34 7.56
C SER A 74 4.28 7.43 7.48
N LEU A 75 4.15 8.23 8.53
CA LEU A 75 3.17 9.32 8.61
C LEU A 75 3.85 10.59 9.08
N VAL A 76 3.70 11.67 8.34
CA VAL A 76 4.27 12.98 8.68
C VAL A 76 3.23 14.07 8.46
N GLN A 77 3.38 15.22 9.13
CA GLN A 77 2.57 16.39 8.80
C GLN A 77 2.78 16.77 7.33
N TRP A 78 1.72 17.25 6.66
CA TRP A 78 1.75 17.54 5.23
C TRP A 78 2.87 18.50 4.82
N GLY A 79 3.23 19.47 5.68
CA GLY A 79 4.37 20.36 5.44
C GLY A 79 5.72 19.65 5.26
N GLN A 80 5.88 18.44 5.83
CA GLN A 80 7.09 17.62 5.78
C GLN A 80 7.09 16.58 4.66
N LYS A 81 6.09 16.58 3.77
CA LYS A 81 5.93 15.55 2.72
C LYS A 81 7.11 15.41 1.74
N GLY A 82 7.98 16.41 1.63
CA GLY A 82 9.21 16.36 0.83
C GLY A 82 10.47 15.96 1.62
N ASN A 83 10.37 15.79 2.94
CA ASN A 83 11.49 15.54 3.83
C ASN A 83 11.70 14.03 4.03
N ALA A 84 12.77 13.50 3.44
CA ALA A 84 13.10 12.08 3.54
C ALA A 84 13.37 11.63 4.98
N GLN A 85 14.02 12.48 5.78
CA GLN A 85 14.37 12.15 7.15
C GLN A 85 13.13 12.11 8.05
N ALA A 86 12.17 13.02 7.83
CA ALA A 86 10.90 13.02 8.56
C ALA A 86 10.16 11.67 8.42
N TYR A 87 10.11 11.09 7.22
CA TYR A 87 9.50 9.77 7.03
C TYR A 87 10.30 8.63 7.67
N LYS A 88 11.63 8.72 7.71
CA LYS A 88 12.46 7.73 8.41
C LYS A 88 12.29 7.79 9.92
N ASP A 89 12.10 8.98 10.49
CA ASP A 89 11.92 9.17 11.92
C ASP A 89 10.48 8.90 12.40
N ASN A 90 9.52 8.84 11.48
CA ASN A 90 8.10 8.66 11.79
C ASN A 90 7.51 7.41 11.12
N VAL A 91 8.19 6.27 11.27
CA VAL A 91 7.67 4.98 10.78
C VAL A 91 6.56 4.50 11.72
N MET A 92 5.43 4.13 11.13
CA MET A 92 4.35 3.46 11.82
C MET A 92 4.62 1.95 11.85
N LYS A 93 4.88 1.37 10.67
CA LYS A 93 4.80 -0.07 10.46
C LYS A 93 5.72 -0.54 9.34
N PHE A 94 6.21 -1.77 9.44
CA PHE A 94 6.68 -2.56 8.29
C PHE A 94 5.68 -3.68 7.99
N ALA A 95 5.34 -3.85 6.72
CA ALA A 95 4.51 -4.94 6.24
C ALA A 95 5.21 -5.70 5.11
N CYS A 96 4.75 -6.91 4.83
CA CYS A 96 5.14 -7.61 3.61
C CYS A 96 4.44 -6.96 2.42
N TYR A 97 5.12 -6.84 1.29
CA TYR A 97 4.51 -6.28 0.08
C TYR A 97 3.42 -7.19 -0.50
N GLY A 98 3.56 -8.48 -0.29
CA GLY A 98 2.58 -9.49 -0.66
C GLY A 98 3.06 -10.48 -1.71
N HIS A 99 2.41 -11.63 -1.75
CA HIS A 99 2.78 -12.78 -2.56
C HIS A 99 1.54 -13.59 -2.95
N ASP A 100 1.49 -14.04 -4.19
CA ASP A 100 0.58 -15.05 -4.71
C ASP A 100 1.05 -16.48 -4.42
N GLU A 101 0.69 -17.00 -3.25
CA GLU A 101 1.02 -18.35 -2.76
C GLU A 101 0.64 -19.54 -3.68
N ARG A 102 -0.02 -19.32 -4.83
CA ARG A 102 -0.41 -20.42 -5.73
C ARG A 102 0.83 -21.11 -6.32
N PRO A 103 0.88 -22.46 -6.36
CA PRO A 103 2.01 -23.19 -6.92
C PRO A 103 2.36 -22.79 -8.35
N GLY A 104 3.66 -22.63 -8.63
CA GLY A 104 4.18 -22.34 -9.97
C GLY A 104 3.91 -20.92 -10.50
N LYS A 105 3.31 -20.05 -9.68
CA LYS A 105 2.92 -18.70 -10.10
C LYS A 105 4.00 -17.63 -9.95
N TYR A 106 5.12 -17.93 -9.28
CA TYR A 106 6.27 -17.04 -9.19
C TYR A 106 7.48 -17.51 -9.98
N GLN A 107 8.22 -16.53 -10.50
CA GLN A 107 9.56 -16.68 -11.02
C GLN A 107 10.38 -15.43 -10.71
N TYR A 108 11.46 -15.58 -9.93
CA TYR A 108 12.39 -14.50 -9.58
C TYR A 108 11.73 -13.24 -8.98
N GLY A 109 10.69 -13.37 -8.14
CA GLY A 109 9.99 -12.21 -7.56
C GLY A 109 8.91 -11.59 -8.46
N ASP A 110 8.82 -12.05 -9.70
CA ASP A 110 7.76 -11.68 -10.62
C ASP A 110 6.71 -12.79 -10.68
N CYS A 111 5.46 -12.40 -10.82
CA CYS A 111 4.39 -13.33 -11.09
C CYS A 111 4.42 -13.74 -12.57
N LYS A 112 4.04 -14.98 -12.88
CA LYS A 112 3.84 -15.42 -14.27
C LYS A 112 2.46 -15.02 -14.82
N HIS A 113 1.68 -14.31 -14.01
CA HIS A 113 0.34 -13.85 -14.33
C HIS A 113 -0.05 -12.66 -13.43
N PRO A 114 -1.11 -11.92 -13.76
CA PRO A 114 -1.58 -10.80 -12.96
C PRO A 114 -1.93 -11.21 -11.53
N CYS A 115 -1.08 -10.79 -10.58
CA CYS A 115 -1.23 -11.05 -9.16
C CYS A 115 -2.29 -10.18 -8.47
N ASN A 116 -2.83 -9.17 -9.17
CA ASN A 116 -4.01 -8.39 -8.76
C ASN A 116 -5.34 -9.21 -8.85
N GLY A 117 -5.24 -10.55 -8.98
CA GLY A 117 -6.25 -11.54 -9.37
C GLY A 117 -7.27 -12.01 -8.34
N ARG A 118 -7.20 -11.54 -7.09
CA ARG A 118 -7.95 -12.13 -5.96
C ARG A 118 -8.83 -11.07 -5.30
N PRO A 119 -10.17 -11.24 -5.24
CA PRO A 119 -11.04 -10.30 -4.53
C PRO A 119 -10.62 -10.22 -3.06
N GLY A 120 -10.16 -9.05 -2.65
CA GLY A 120 -9.34 -8.88 -1.47
C GLY A 120 -10.11 -9.04 -0.18
N CYS A 121 -11.34 -8.53 -0.09
CA CYS A 121 -12.14 -8.60 1.13
C CYS A 121 -12.70 -9.99 1.44
N GLU A 122 -13.15 -10.75 0.43
CA GLU A 122 -13.62 -12.12 0.65
C GLU A 122 -12.47 -13.03 1.10
N TYR A 123 -11.28 -12.84 0.51
CA TYR A 123 -10.07 -13.54 0.91
C TYR A 123 -9.54 -13.09 2.27
N GLN A 124 -9.62 -11.80 2.59
CA GLN A 124 -9.27 -11.21 3.89
C GLN A 124 -10.09 -11.83 5.03
N ALA A 125 -11.37 -12.13 4.80
CA ALA A 125 -12.27 -12.73 5.80
C ALA A 125 -11.95 -14.20 6.11
N LYS A 126 -11.19 -14.89 5.25
CA LYS A 126 -11.04 -16.35 5.29
C LYS A 126 -9.60 -16.81 5.59
N THR A 127 -8.62 -15.92 5.61
CA THR A 127 -7.20 -16.29 5.74
C THR A 127 -6.44 -15.37 6.70
N GLY A 128 -5.46 -15.92 7.42
CA GLY A 128 -4.47 -15.19 8.23
C GLY A 128 -3.21 -14.82 7.46
N ASP A 129 -3.31 -14.72 6.13
CA ASP A 129 -2.19 -14.47 5.22
C ASP A 129 -1.47 -13.16 5.57
N VAL A 130 -0.16 -13.17 5.76
CA VAL A 130 0.64 -11.96 6.06
C VAL A 130 1.24 -11.33 4.81
N GLU A 131 1.10 -11.99 3.66
CA GLU A 131 1.64 -11.58 2.36
C GLU A 131 0.56 -11.02 1.45
N ARG A 132 -0.11 -9.98 1.96
CA ARG A 132 -1.14 -9.26 1.22
C ARG A 132 -0.56 -8.04 0.51
N TYR A 133 -1.22 -7.63 -0.57
CA TYR A 133 -1.01 -6.33 -1.21
C TYR A 133 -1.72 -5.18 -0.46
N ASP A 134 -2.07 -5.41 0.79
CA ASP A 134 -2.64 -4.46 1.72
C ASP A 134 -2.22 -4.77 3.16
N THR A 135 -2.35 -3.78 4.02
CA THR A 135 -2.30 -3.93 5.46
C THR A 135 -3.29 -2.96 6.12
N THR A 136 -3.40 -2.99 7.44
CA THR A 136 -4.10 -2.00 8.23
C THR A 136 -3.13 -1.24 9.12
N ILE A 137 -3.54 -0.04 9.52
CA ILE A 137 -2.88 0.80 10.51
C ILE A 137 -3.93 1.42 11.43
N GLY A 138 -3.54 1.75 12.66
CA GLY A 138 -4.32 2.64 13.51
C GLY A 138 -3.90 4.09 13.26
N ILE A 139 -4.84 5.03 13.22
CA ILE A 139 -4.54 6.46 13.18
C ILE A 139 -4.13 6.92 14.58
N PRO A 140 -2.92 7.48 14.78
CA PRO A 140 -2.46 7.78 16.12
C PRO A 140 -3.33 8.82 16.85
N THR A 141 -3.61 8.56 18.12
CA THR A 141 -4.53 9.33 18.98
C THR A 141 -3.93 10.63 19.50
N ASN A 142 -2.61 10.81 19.41
CA ASN A 142 -1.91 12.00 19.90
C ASN A 142 -1.63 13.06 18.84
N LEU A 143 -2.07 12.86 17.60
CA LEU A 143 -1.82 13.82 16.53
C LEU A 143 -2.73 15.03 16.66
N PRO A 144 -2.21 16.27 16.49
CA PRO A 144 -3.09 17.42 16.30
C PRO A 144 -3.94 17.26 15.04
N GLU A 145 -5.09 17.92 15.05
CA GLU A 145 -5.91 18.02 13.85
C GLU A 145 -5.11 18.66 12.71
N GLY A 146 -5.25 18.11 11.50
CA GLY A 146 -4.64 18.69 10.32
C GLY A 146 -4.41 17.73 9.17
N ASP A 147 -3.66 18.22 8.19
CA ASP A 147 -3.30 17.46 6.99
C ASP A 147 -1.98 16.70 7.22
N TYR A 148 -1.99 15.41 6.86
CA TYR A 148 -0.87 14.49 6.98
C TYR A 148 -0.59 13.79 5.65
N SER A 149 0.68 13.41 5.46
CA SER A 149 1.12 12.59 4.34
C SER A 149 1.43 11.19 4.85
N LEU A 150 0.64 10.22 4.39
CA LEU A 150 0.88 8.80 4.60
C LEU A 150 1.74 8.29 3.44
N GLN A 151 2.97 7.86 3.70
CA GLN A 151 3.87 7.31 2.69
C GLN A 151 3.89 5.79 2.79
N VAL A 152 3.84 5.12 1.64
CA VAL A 152 4.35 3.76 1.46
C VAL A 152 5.66 3.80 0.69
N SER A 153 6.70 3.16 1.23
CA SER A 153 7.95 2.89 0.54
C SER A 153 8.03 1.40 0.26
N LEU A 154 7.91 1.04 -1.02
CA LEU A 154 7.68 -0.31 -1.51
C LEU A 154 8.96 -0.84 -2.16
N LEU A 155 9.59 -1.82 -1.54
CA LEU A 155 10.74 -2.53 -2.08
C LEU A 155 10.28 -3.91 -2.57
N VAL A 156 10.21 -4.11 -3.88
CA VAL A 156 9.40 -5.17 -4.51
C VAL A 156 10.18 -5.92 -5.58
N GLY A 157 9.91 -7.22 -5.74
CA GLY A 157 10.50 -8.03 -6.81
C GLY A 157 12.02 -7.84 -6.91
N ASN A 158 12.54 -7.55 -8.10
CA ASN A 158 13.97 -7.33 -8.35
C ASN A 158 14.39 -5.85 -8.30
N ALA A 159 13.53 -4.94 -7.82
CA ALA A 159 13.84 -3.52 -7.81
C ALA A 159 14.98 -3.20 -6.83
N VAL A 160 16.03 -2.51 -7.32
CA VAL A 160 17.19 -2.13 -6.48
C VAL A 160 16.86 -0.95 -5.55
N GLN A 161 15.86 -0.14 -5.90
CA GLN A 161 15.42 1.04 -5.17
C GLN A 161 13.93 0.93 -4.85
N PRO A 162 13.49 1.44 -3.69
CA PRO A 162 12.08 1.43 -3.33
C PRO A 162 11.28 2.43 -4.18
N TYR A 163 10.04 2.07 -4.48
CA TYR A 163 9.02 2.96 -5.02
C TYR A 163 8.30 3.66 -3.87
N ASN A 164 8.27 4.98 -3.88
CA ASN A 164 7.55 5.76 -2.90
C ASN A 164 6.22 6.26 -3.47
N SER A 165 5.18 6.21 -2.65
CA SER A 165 3.86 6.74 -2.99
C SER A 165 3.21 7.31 -1.74
N CYS A 166 2.50 8.43 -1.89
CA CYS A 166 1.91 9.13 -0.76
C CYS A 166 0.39 9.27 -0.94
N GLY A 167 -0.35 9.15 0.16
CA GLY A 167 -1.76 9.54 0.27
C GLY A 167 -1.90 10.73 1.22
N LYS A 168 -2.85 11.63 0.95
CA LYS A 168 -3.14 12.75 1.85
C LYS A 168 -4.29 12.40 2.79
N LEU A 169 -4.01 12.46 4.09
CA LEU A 169 -4.99 12.27 5.16
C LEU A 169 -5.36 13.62 5.77
N ARG A 170 -6.61 13.79 6.18
CA ARG A 170 -7.04 14.82 7.11
C ARG A 170 -7.50 14.15 8.40
N ILE A 171 -6.72 14.31 9.46
CA ILE A 171 -6.94 13.67 10.75
C ILE A 171 -7.67 14.66 11.67
N LYS A 172 -8.73 14.20 12.33
CA LYS A 172 -9.51 14.97 13.33
C LYS A 172 -9.52 14.26 14.69
N GLY A 173 -9.83 14.99 15.77
CA GLY A 173 -10.15 14.40 17.07
C GLY A 173 -8.99 13.86 17.91
N GLY A 174 -7.73 14.06 17.50
CA GLY A 174 -6.58 13.65 18.30
C GLY A 174 -6.27 14.60 19.46
N ASN A 175 -5.52 14.10 20.45
CA ASN A 175 -5.15 14.81 21.67
C ASN A 175 -3.62 15.04 21.76
N PRO A 176 -3.12 16.23 21.37
CA PRO A 176 -1.69 16.56 21.41
C PRO A 176 -1.07 16.62 22.80
N SER A 177 -1.85 16.49 23.88
CA SER A 177 -1.30 16.42 25.24
C SER A 177 -0.68 15.06 25.55
N PHE A 178 -1.06 14.01 24.83
CA PHE A 178 -0.47 12.69 24.99
C PHE A 178 1.00 12.66 24.57
N ARG A 179 1.80 11.84 25.27
CA ARG A 179 3.27 11.77 25.12
C ARG A 179 3.71 10.32 24.95
N CYS A 180 3.70 9.83 23.72
CA CYS A 180 4.11 8.45 23.41
C CYS A 180 5.48 8.41 22.76
N LYS A 181 6.53 8.60 23.55
CA LYS A 181 7.89 8.38 23.05
C LYS A 181 8.14 6.90 22.85
N SER A 182 8.66 6.52 21.68
CA SER A 182 9.04 5.14 21.42
C SER A 182 10.53 5.01 21.13
N SER A 183 11.23 4.24 21.96
CA SER A 183 12.61 3.80 21.67
C SER A 183 12.65 2.51 20.84
N LYS A 184 11.50 1.88 20.62
CA LYS A 184 11.41 0.58 19.94
C LYS A 184 11.35 0.80 18.43
N VAL A 185 12.22 0.12 17.70
CA VAL A 185 12.11 0.02 16.24
C VAL A 185 10.77 -0.68 15.90
N PRO A 186 10.03 -0.24 14.87
CA PRO A 186 8.80 -0.92 14.48
C PRO A 186 9.07 -2.40 14.19
N VAL A 187 8.18 -3.27 14.68
CA VAL A 187 8.28 -4.71 14.43
C VAL A 187 8.29 -4.92 12.92
N THR A 188 9.20 -5.77 12.47
CA THR A 188 9.19 -6.20 11.08
C THR A 188 8.72 -7.64 10.99
N ASN A 189 7.71 -7.87 10.16
CA ASN A 189 7.22 -9.20 9.86
C ASN A 189 8.25 -10.00 9.05
N THR A 190 8.29 -11.30 9.31
CA THR A 190 8.99 -12.27 8.46
C THR A 190 8.14 -12.50 7.21
N CYS A 191 8.63 -12.03 6.06
CA CYS A 191 7.97 -12.22 4.77
C CYS A 191 8.55 -13.45 4.07
N LEU A 192 7.74 -14.13 3.25
CA LEU A 192 8.26 -15.16 2.36
C LEU A 192 9.25 -14.51 1.39
N ARG A 193 10.33 -15.23 1.20
CA ARG A 193 11.44 -14.79 0.36
C ARG A 193 11.12 -15.12 -1.10
N ALA A 194 10.56 -14.15 -1.82
CA ALA A 194 10.82 -14.09 -3.27
C ALA A 194 12.24 -13.52 -3.48
N GLY A 195 12.83 -13.65 -4.68
CA GLY A 195 14.23 -13.31 -4.98
C GLY A 195 14.67 -11.85 -4.78
N GLY A 196 13.89 -11.05 -4.06
CA GLY A 196 14.04 -9.62 -3.92
C GLY A 196 15.15 -9.14 -2.97
N PRO A 197 15.37 -7.82 -2.97
CA PRO A 197 16.44 -7.15 -2.24
C PRO A 197 16.28 -7.24 -0.71
N ALA A 198 17.39 -7.03 0.00
CA ALA A 198 17.41 -7.06 1.46
C ALA A 198 16.57 -5.93 2.07
N ARG A 199 15.85 -6.26 3.15
CA ARG A 199 15.02 -5.34 3.93
C ARG A 199 15.75 -4.06 4.36
N SER A 200 17.05 -4.16 4.65
CA SER A 200 17.89 -3.04 5.07
C SER A 200 17.76 -1.81 4.18
N ARG A 201 17.48 -1.99 2.88
CA ARG A 201 17.25 -0.90 1.93
C ARG A 201 16.08 0.02 2.28
N VAL A 202 15.08 -0.46 3.02
CA VAL A 202 13.94 0.34 3.50
C VAL A 202 13.93 0.54 5.02
N SER A 203 14.60 -0.32 5.78
CA SER A 203 14.61 -0.27 7.25
C SER A 203 15.78 0.50 7.87
N ASP A 204 16.90 0.65 7.18
CA ASP A 204 18.10 1.23 7.78
C ASP A 204 17.93 2.73 8.11
N GLY A 205 18.36 3.09 9.32
CA GLY A 205 18.25 4.46 9.84
C GLY A 205 16.82 4.91 10.12
N THR A 206 15.86 3.98 10.23
CA THR A 206 14.48 4.29 10.57
C THR A 206 14.21 4.21 12.07
N LYS A 207 13.20 4.97 12.53
CA LYS A 207 12.72 4.99 13.90
C LYS A 207 11.20 4.93 13.90
N ARG A 208 10.64 4.36 14.97
CA ARG A 208 9.21 4.45 15.23
C ARG A 208 8.87 5.90 15.56
N GLY A 209 7.81 6.42 14.96
CA GLY A 209 7.30 7.73 15.32
C GLY A 209 6.76 7.75 16.75
N ASP A 210 6.77 8.94 17.36
CA ASP A 210 6.23 9.17 18.70
C ASP A 210 4.68 9.17 18.67
N PHE A 211 4.11 8.00 18.41
CA PHE A 211 2.69 7.78 18.18
C PHE A 211 2.03 7.05 19.35
N CYS A 212 0.88 7.56 19.78
CA CYS A 212 -0.04 6.87 20.68
C CYS A 212 -1.11 6.15 19.85
N TYR A 213 -1.41 4.90 20.19
CA TYR A 213 -2.51 4.17 19.56
C TYR A 213 -3.64 3.84 20.55
N GLY A 214 -3.39 3.94 21.86
CA GLY A 214 -4.44 3.85 22.86
C GLY A 214 -5.24 5.14 23.00
N LEU A 215 -6.54 5.03 23.25
CA LEU A 215 -7.42 6.17 23.55
C LEU A 215 -7.06 6.85 24.88
N ASP A 216 -6.38 6.12 25.76
CA ASP A 216 -5.84 6.58 27.05
C ASP A 216 -4.48 7.28 26.93
N GLY A 217 -3.97 7.47 25.70
CA GLY A 217 -2.65 8.02 25.46
C GLY A 217 -1.51 7.04 25.72
N SER A 218 -1.80 5.74 25.76
CA SER A 218 -0.76 4.71 25.77
C SER A 218 -0.14 4.50 24.37
N ILE A 219 1.11 4.03 24.35
CA ILE A 219 1.83 3.73 23.10
C ILE A 219 1.05 2.72 22.25
N GLY A 220 0.40 1.73 22.87
CA GLY A 220 -0.39 0.71 22.18
C GLY A 220 0.37 -0.10 21.12
N THR A 221 -0.36 -0.95 20.42
CA THR A 221 0.10 -1.68 19.23
C THR A 221 -0.39 -0.97 17.98
N VAL A 222 0.48 -0.91 16.96
CA VAL A 222 0.02 -0.60 15.60
C VAL A 222 -0.98 -1.69 15.21
N ASP A 223 -2.10 -1.29 14.61
CA ASP A 223 -3.10 -2.25 14.15
C ASP A 223 -2.48 -3.23 13.13
N ASP A 224 -2.55 -4.51 13.47
CA ASP A 224 -2.16 -5.65 12.62
C ASP A 224 -3.36 -6.56 12.31
N ASN A 225 -4.55 -6.21 12.81
CA ASN A 225 -5.73 -7.06 12.69
C ASN A 225 -6.42 -6.89 11.34
N MET A 226 -5.90 -7.56 10.32
CA MET A 226 -6.52 -7.54 8.99
C MET A 226 -7.93 -8.14 8.91
N SER A 227 -8.41 -8.83 9.96
CA SER A 227 -9.74 -9.47 9.98
C SER A 227 -10.86 -8.54 10.46
N ASP A 228 -10.52 -7.53 11.27
CA ASP A 228 -11.48 -6.53 11.73
C ASP A 228 -11.72 -5.47 10.66
N VAL A 229 -12.91 -4.88 10.65
CA VAL A 229 -13.37 -3.93 9.62
C VAL A 229 -12.70 -2.55 9.78
N PRO A 230 -11.90 -2.05 8.80
CA PRO A 230 -11.38 -0.69 8.79
C PRO A 230 -12.41 0.32 8.25
N VAL A 231 -12.22 1.62 8.47
CA VAL A 231 -13.16 2.68 8.06
C VAL A 231 -13.33 2.79 6.54
N ASN A 232 -12.33 2.37 5.78
CA ASN A 232 -12.34 2.28 4.32
C ASN A 232 -12.43 0.81 3.86
N VAL A 233 -13.23 -0.02 4.52
CA VAL A 233 -13.35 -1.45 4.23
C VAL A 233 -13.70 -1.74 2.76
N GLU A 234 -14.50 -0.86 2.14
CA GLU A 234 -14.88 -0.95 0.74
C GLU A 234 -13.68 -0.85 -0.20
N CYS A 235 -12.59 -0.24 0.26
CA CYS A 235 -11.38 -0.11 -0.51
C CYS A 235 -10.66 -1.46 -0.63
N ASP A 236 -10.34 -1.86 -1.86
CA ASP A 236 -9.60 -3.09 -2.14
C ASP A 236 -8.56 -2.80 -3.23
N PRO A 237 -7.27 -3.08 -3.05
CA PRO A 237 -6.27 -2.83 -4.08
C PRO A 237 -6.33 -3.84 -5.26
N ARG A 238 -7.13 -4.92 -5.20
CA ARG A 238 -7.11 -6.06 -6.14
C ARG A 238 -8.36 -6.18 -7.01
N VAL A 239 -8.98 -5.05 -7.33
CA VAL A 239 -10.39 -5.04 -7.79
C VAL A 239 -10.58 -5.27 -9.28
N THR A 240 -9.58 -4.98 -10.10
CA THR A 240 -9.74 -5.06 -11.56
C THR A 240 -8.44 -5.37 -12.27
N CYS A 241 -8.59 -5.96 -13.47
CA CYS A 241 -7.53 -6.05 -14.46
C CYS A 241 -7.07 -4.68 -15.00
N GLY A 242 -7.78 -3.59 -14.69
CA GLY A 242 -7.40 -2.23 -15.10
C GLY A 242 -6.11 -1.72 -14.46
N GLN A 243 -5.66 -2.36 -13.38
CA GLN A 243 -4.37 -2.09 -12.72
C GLN A 243 -3.32 -3.15 -13.05
N SER A 244 -3.63 -4.14 -13.90
CA SER A 244 -2.64 -5.11 -14.37
C SER A 244 -1.73 -4.50 -15.43
N VAL A 245 -0.45 -4.89 -15.41
CA VAL A 245 0.52 -4.57 -16.46
C VAL A 245 0.15 -5.24 -17.80
N ASP A 246 -0.46 -6.43 -17.73
CA ASP A 246 -1.12 -7.08 -18.87
C ASP A 246 -2.59 -7.27 -18.54
N ARG A 247 -3.40 -6.31 -18.99
CA ARG A 247 -4.86 -6.33 -18.82
C ARG A 247 -5.50 -7.51 -19.55
N GLY A 248 -5.04 -7.82 -20.77
CA GLY A 248 -5.63 -8.87 -21.60
C GLY A 248 -5.39 -10.26 -21.02
N LEU A 249 -4.17 -10.55 -20.57
CA LEU A 249 -3.86 -11.77 -19.83
C LEU A 249 -4.66 -11.86 -18.53
N CYS A 250 -4.79 -10.76 -17.80
CA CYS A 250 -5.59 -10.71 -16.58
C CYS A 250 -7.05 -11.08 -16.87
N GLU A 251 -7.68 -10.47 -17.88
CA GLU A 251 -9.08 -10.72 -18.22
C GLU A 251 -9.29 -12.17 -18.73
N ARG A 252 -8.30 -12.76 -19.42
CA ARG A 252 -8.35 -14.18 -19.82
C ARG A 252 -8.24 -15.14 -18.63
N GLU A 253 -7.33 -14.88 -17.69
CA GLU A 253 -7.14 -15.74 -16.52
C GLU A 253 -8.19 -15.52 -15.42
N PHE A 254 -8.75 -14.31 -15.35
CA PHE A 254 -9.72 -13.88 -14.34
C PHE A 254 -10.94 -13.19 -14.99
N PRO A 255 -11.77 -13.93 -15.74
CA PRO A 255 -12.87 -13.35 -16.53
C PRO A 255 -13.91 -12.59 -15.69
N ASN A 256 -14.01 -12.90 -14.39
CA ASN A 256 -14.93 -12.26 -13.46
C ASN A 256 -14.39 -10.96 -12.83
N MET A 257 -13.09 -10.64 -12.98
CA MET A 257 -12.51 -9.39 -12.46
C MET A 257 -12.68 -8.17 -13.38
N ALA A 258 -13.17 -8.37 -14.60
CA ALA A 258 -13.38 -7.30 -15.56
C ALA A 258 -14.54 -6.35 -15.20
N ARG A 259 -15.33 -6.66 -14.15
CA ARG A 259 -16.68 -6.09 -13.95
C ARG A 259 -16.84 -5.05 -12.84
N ILE A 260 -15.78 -4.67 -12.12
CA ILE A 260 -15.92 -3.67 -11.04
C ILE A 260 -15.65 -2.27 -11.60
N LEU A 261 -16.73 -1.50 -11.79
CA LEU A 261 -16.75 -0.13 -12.34
C LEU A 261 -16.20 0.92 -11.36
N THR A 262 -15.07 0.65 -10.72
CA THR A 262 -14.46 1.61 -9.79
C THR A 262 -13.38 2.43 -10.48
N PRO A 263 -13.29 3.74 -10.21
CA PRO A 263 -12.17 4.55 -10.67
C PRO A 263 -10.83 3.93 -10.26
N ARG A 264 -9.86 3.84 -11.19
CA ARG A 264 -8.51 3.30 -10.92
C ARG A 264 -7.79 4.01 -9.76
N SER A 265 -8.21 5.24 -9.43
CA SER A 265 -7.68 6.07 -8.34
C SER A 265 -8.28 5.77 -6.98
N ASN A 266 -9.45 5.12 -6.89
CA ASN A 266 -10.12 4.78 -5.64
C ASN A 266 -10.88 3.45 -5.81
N PRO A 267 -10.20 2.31 -5.61
CA PRO A 267 -10.77 1.02 -5.92
C PRO A 267 -11.73 0.56 -4.80
N ARG A 268 -13.03 0.79 -4.97
CA ARG A 268 -14.06 0.49 -3.95
C ARG A 268 -14.99 -0.65 -4.33
N GLN A 269 -14.91 -1.83 -3.72
CA GLN A 269 -15.93 -2.86 -3.94
C GLN A 269 -17.06 -2.83 -2.90
N PRO A 270 -18.33 -2.85 -3.32
CA PRO A 270 -19.48 -2.81 -2.41
C PRO A 270 -19.63 -4.09 -1.56
N ASN A 271 -19.16 -5.24 -2.07
CA ASN A 271 -19.18 -6.54 -1.39
C ASN A 271 -18.15 -6.67 -0.26
N CYS A 272 -17.29 -5.67 -0.06
CA CYS A 272 -16.34 -5.68 1.05
C CYS A 272 -16.95 -5.17 2.36
N ARG A 273 -18.20 -4.70 2.37
CA ARG A 273 -18.90 -4.36 3.62
C ARG A 273 -19.19 -5.64 4.42
N PRO A 274 -19.05 -5.63 5.75
CA PRO A 274 -19.49 -6.76 6.56
C PRO A 274 -21.00 -6.99 6.36
N TYR A 275 -21.41 -8.26 6.29
CA TYR A 275 -22.79 -8.71 6.07
C TYR A 275 -23.83 -8.19 7.10
N ASN A 276 -23.40 -7.47 8.16
CA ASN A 276 -24.24 -7.10 9.30
C ASN A 276 -24.40 -5.59 9.56
N VAL A 277 -24.06 -4.70 8.62
CA VAL A 277 -24.57 -3.32 8.71
C VAL A 277 -25.87 -3.26 7.93
N LEU A 278 -26.97 -3.62 8.60
CA LEU A 278 -28.30 -3.23 8.12
C LEU A 278 -28.28 -1.72 7.90
N PRO A 279 -28.81 -1.21 6.77
CA PRO A 279 -28.95 0.22 6.59
C PRO A 279 -29.86 0.72 7.72
N VAL A 280 -29.33 1.60 8.55
CA VAL A 280 -30.17 2.43 9.42
C VAL A 280 -30.99 3.28 8.46
N MET A 281 -32.29 3.00 8.40
CA MET A 281 -33.28 3.84 7.71
C MET A 281 -33.42 5.17 8.43
#